data_AF-A0A4Y2THA3-F1
#
_entry.id   AF-A0A4Y2THA3-F1
#
_cell.length_a   1.000
_cell.length_b   1.000
_cell.length_c   1.000
_cell.angle_alpha   90.00
_cell.angle_beta   90.00
_cell.angle_gamma   90.00
#
_symmetry.space_group_name_H-M   'P 1'
#
loop_
_entity.id
_entity.type
_entity.pdbx_description
1 polymer ?
#
loop_
_entity_poly.entity_id
_entity_poly.type
_entity_poly.pdbx_seq_one_letter_code
_entity_poly.pdbx_strand_id
1 'polypeptide(L)'
;MHKHGLEAIDKTLQDLRGNKDLMGGLIVVLAGDFRQTVPVIPRGTMADEIKACFKSSYLWKQVKVMKLTTDMRIQNNCQNSQRFSDYLLKIGDLQEETTENRKIRLSNEFRKICPTLENLINLVYPDITLNI
;
A
#
# COMPACT_ATOMS: atom_id res chain seq x y z
N MET A 1 7.51 3.79 -2.47
CA MET A 1 8.95 3.65 -2.83
C MET A 1 9.46 4.91 -3.51
N HIS A 2 10.61 5.42 -3.06
CA HIS A 2 11.24 6.64 -3.59
C HIS A 2 12.02 6.33 -4.88
N LYS A 3 11.85 7.12 -5.95
CA LYS A 3 12.46 6.85 -7.26
C LYS A 3 14.00 6.80 -7.22
N HIS A 4 14.62 7.74 -6.52
CA HIS A 4 16.08 7.84 -6.48
C HIS A 4 16.75 6.61 -5.85
N GLY A 5 16.07 5.91 -4.93
CA GLY A 5 16.60 4.65 -4.39
C GLY A 5 16.71 3.59 -5.48
N LEU A 6 15.68 3.45 -6.32
CA LEU A 6 15.70 2.45 -7.39
C LEU A 6 16.63 2.85 -8.55
N GLU A 7 16.68 4.15 -8.88
CA GLU A 7 17.61 4.69 -9.89
C GLU A 7 19.08 4.51 -9.45
N ALA A 8 19.37 4.67 -8.16
CA ALA A 8 20.68 4.38 -7.61
C ALA A 8 21.02 2.88 -7.68
N ILE A 9 20.05 1.99 -7.41
CA ILE A 9 20.23 0.54 -7.54
C ILE A 9 20.54 0.17 -9.00
N ASP A 10 19.79 0.69 -9.97
CA ASP A 10 20.01 0.47 -11.40
C ASP A 10 21.46 0.83 -11.81
N LYS A 11 21.89 2.05 -11.47
CA LYS A 11 23.27 2.51 -11.74
C LYS A 11 24.33 1.66 -11.03
N THR A 12 24.10 1.34 -9.76
CA THR A 12 25.04 0.55 -8.96
C THR A 12 25.21 -0.85 -9.55
N LEU A 13 24.12 -1.49 -9.97
CA LEU A 13 24.18 -2.81 -10.61
C LEU A 13 24.88 -2.75 -11.96
N GLN A 14 24.64 -1.69 -12.74
CA GLN A 14 25.34 -1.49 -14.01
C GLN A 14 26.85 -1.35 -13.82
N ASP A 15 27.27 -0.57 -12.83
CA ASP A 15 28.68 -0.31 -12.55
C ASP A 15 29.37 -1.55 -11.96
N LEU A 16 28.75 -2.23 -10.99
CA LEU A 16 29.30 -3.45 -10.40
C LEU A 16 29.44 -4.60 -11.40
N ARG A 17 28.55 -4.67 -12.40
CA ARG A 17 28.56 -5.75 -13.39
C ARG A 17 29.29 -5.41 -14.68
N GLY A 18 29.69 -4.16 -14.88
CA GLY A 18 30.21 -3.69 -16.16
C GLY A 18 29.22 -3.86 -17.32
N ASN A 19 27.91 -3.90 -17.04
CA ASN A 19 26.85 -4.04 -18.05
C ASN A 19 25.92 -2.83 -17.96
N LYS A 20 25.70 -2.12 -19.07
CA LYS A 20 24.84 -0.93 -19.13
C LYS A 20 23.36 -1.23 -19.42
N ASP A 21 22.99 -2.50 -19.53
CA ASP A 21 21.60 -2.92 -19.55
C ASP A 21 20.87 -2.56 -18.24
N LEU A 22 19.55 -2.50 -18.30
CA LEU A 22 18.68 -2.23 -17.14
C LEU A 22 19.02 -3.17 -15.97
N MET A 23 19.20 -2.62 -14.77
CA MET A 23 19.60 -3.36 -13.55
C MET A 23 20.89 -4.17 -13.74
N GLY A 24 21.80 -3.67 -14.58
CA GLY A 24 23.02 -4.38 -15.00
C GLY A 24 22.74 -5.64 -15.81
N GLY A 25 21.52 -5.85 -16.31
CA GLY A 25 21.06 -7.07 -16.96
C GLY A 25 20.56 -8.14 -15.98
N LEU A 26 20.13 -7.75 -14.77
CA LEU A 26 19.45 -8.65 -13.83
C LEU A 26 17.94 -8.60 -14.01
N ILE A 27 17.29 -9.75 -13.81
CA ILE A 27 15.84 -9.81 -13.63
C ILE A 27 15.54 -9.35 -12.21
N VAL A 28 14.83 -8.22 -12.09
CA VAL A 28 14.40 -7.65 -10.82
C VAL A 28 12.88 -7.76 -10.71
N VAL A 29 12.42 -8.34 -9.60
CA VAL A 29 10.99 -8.41 -9.27
C VAL A 29 10.73 -7.39 -8.16
N LEU A 30 9.82 -6.46 -8.45
CA LEU A 30 9.33 -5.50 -7.47
C LEU A 30 7.97 -5.97 -6.97
N ALA A 31 7.83 -6.13 -5.66
CA ALA A 31 6.58 -6.48 -5.01
C ALA A 31 6.16 -5.35 -4.06
N GLY A 32 4.89 -4.94 -4.13
CA GLY A 32 4.35 -3.90 -3.27
C GLY A 32 2.99 -3.42 -3.77
N ASP A 33 2.34 -2.60 -2.95
CA ASP A 33 1.04 -2.00 -3.27
C ASP A 33 1.17 -0.47 -3.30
N PHE A 34 1.04 0.10 -4.51
CA PHE A 34 1.12 1.55 -4.72
C PHE A 34 -0.09 2.31 -4.17
N ARG A 35 -1.14 1.62 -3.69
CA ARG A 35 -2.32 2.22 -3.05
C ARG A 35 -2.12 2.46 -1.55
N GLN A 36 -1.06 1.92 -0.94
CA GLN A 36 -0.84 2.00 0.50
C GLN A 36 -0.28 3.36 0.95
N THR A 37 0.95 3.69 0.55
CA THR A 37 1.59 4.94 0.95
C THR A 37 2.52 5.48 -0.13
N VAL A 38 2.46 6.80 -0.34
CA VAL A 38 3.45 7.54 -1.14
C VAL A 38 4.75 7.73 -0.35
N PRO A 39 5.89 8.00 -1.00
CA PRO A 39 7.12 8.33 -0.29
C PRO A 39 6.93 9.57 0.61
N VAL A 40 7.38 9.47 1.86
CA VAL A 40 7.33 10.60 2.80
C VAL A 40 8.41 11.61 2.44
N ILE A 41 8.01 12.85 2.15
CA ILE A 41 8.91 13.97 1.90
C ILE A 41 8.77 14.99 3.05
N PRO A 42 9.75 15.08 3.97
CA PRO A 42 9.66 16.02 5.08
C PRO A 42 9.51 17.46 4.60
N ARG A 43 8.44 18.14 5.04
CA ARG A 43 8.09 19.51 4.59
C ARG A 43 7.85 19.62 3.07
N GLY A 44 7.59 18.50 2.40
CA GLY A 44 7.27 18.45 0.98
C GLY A 44 5.81 18.76 0.70
N THR A 45 5.55 19.19 -0.52
CA THR A 45 4.19 19.33 -1.06
C THR A 45 3.70 18.01 -1.65
N MET A 46 2.40 17.91 -1.94
CA MET A 46 1.84 16.78 -2.68
C MET A 46 2.52 16.58 -4.05
N ALA A 47 2.94 17.67 -4.71
CA ALA A 47 3.69 17.59 -5.95
C ALA A 47 5.08 16.96 -5.75
N ASP A 48 5.73 17.25 -4.63
CA ASP A 48 7.03 16.64 -4.28
C ASP A 48 6.87 15.14 -4.00
N GLU A 49 5.82 14.73 -3.30
CA GLU A 49 5.50 13.32 -3.06
C GLU A 49 5.27 12.55 -4.38
N ILE A 50 4.48 13.14 -5.30
CA ILE A 50 4.28 12.56 -6.64
C ILE A 50 5.61 12.46 -7.38
N LYS A 51 6.40 13.53 -7.40
CA LYS A 51 7.70 13.57 -8.09
C LYS A 51 8.70 12.58 -7.50
N ALA A 52 8.61 12.28 -6.21
CA ALA A 52 9.42 11.30 -5.52
C ALA A 52 8.95 9.86 -5.74
N CYS A 53 7.68 9.65 -6.13
CA CYS A 53 7.13 8.34 -6.38
C CYS A 53 7.87 7.61 -7.50
N PHE A 54 8.07 6.30 -7.33
CA PHE A 54 8.70 5.47 -8.35
C PHE A 54 8.02 5.55 -9.72
N LYS A 55 6.70 5.76 -9.78
CA LYS A 55 5.97 5.97 -11.03
C LYS A 55 6.47 7.17 -11.85
N SER A 56 7.17 8.12 -11.22
CA SER A 56 7.81 9.28 -11.88
C SER A 56 9.27 9.03 -12.28
N SER A 57 9.79 7.82 -12.12
CA SER A 57 11.13 7.43 -12.58
C SER A 57 11.14 7.11 -14.08
N TYR A 58 12.28 7.31 -14.74
CA TYR A 58 12.49 6.82 -16.11
C TYR A 58 12.37 5.28 -16.20
N LEU A 59 12.72 4.58 -15.12
CA LEU A 59 12.67 3.12 -15.00
C LEU A 59 11.24 2.57 -15.08
N TRP A 60 10.23 3.35 -14.67
CA TRP A 60 8.83 2.90 -14.65
C TRP A 60 8.35 2.43 -16.03
N LYS A 61 8.82 3.07 -17.11
CA LYS A 61 8.48 2.71 -18.49
C LYS A 61 8.91 1.29 -18.89
N GLN A 62 9.89 0.73 -18.18
CA GLN A 62 10.43 -0.61 -18.43
C GLN A 62 9.78 -1.68 -17.55
N VAL A 63 8.90 -1.28 -16.61
CA VAL A 63 8.27 -2.21 -15.67
C VAL A 63 7.09 -2.91 -16.34
N LYS A 64 7.15 -4.24 -16.38
CA LYS A 64 5.98 -5.07 -16.68
C LYS A 64 5.15 -5.24 -15.41
N VAL A 65 3.95 -4.68 -15.39
CA VAL A 65 3.04 -4.77 -14.23
C VAL A 65 2.29 -6.09 -14.26
N MET A 66 2.38 -6.85 -13.17
CA MET A 66 1.57 -8.04 -12.91
C MET A 66 0.72 -7.78 -11.67
N LYS A 67 -0.58 -8.12 -11.72
CA LYS A 67 -1.52 -7.87 -10.64
C LYS A 67 -1.88 -9.19 -9.97
N LEU A 68 -1.76 -9.25 -8.64
CA LEU A 68 -2.39 -10.28 -7.84
C LEU A 68 -3.82 -9.83 -7.54
N THR A 69 -4.80 -10.69 -7.80
CA THR A 69 -6.24 -10.37 -7.70
C THR A 69 -6.92 -11.07 -6.53
N THR A 70 -6.26 -12.04 -5.91
CA THR A 70 -6.83 -12.85 -4.83
C THR A 70 -6.32 -12.35 -3.48
N ASP A 71 -7.23 -11.83 -2.65
CA ASP A 71 -6.91 -11.50 -1.25
C ASP A 71 -6.92 -12.76 -0.39
N MET A 72 -5.74 -13.38 -0.25
CA MET A 72 -5.57 -14.57 0.56
C MET A 72 -5.72 -14.30 2.07
N ARG A 73 -5.60 -13.05 2.55
CA ARG A 73 -5.79 -12.73 3.98
C ARG A 73 -7.27 -12.75 4.36
N ILE A 74 -8.15 -12.42 3.43
CA ILE A 74 -9.58 -12.30 3.68
C ILE A 74 -10.33 -13.60 3.32
N GLN A 75 -9.82 -14.40 2.38
CA GLN A 75 -10.49 -15.61 1.85
C GLN A 75 -11.03 -16.60 2.90
N ASN A 76 -10.42 -16.69 4.07
CA ASN A 76 -10.79 -17.69 5.10
C ASN A 76 -11.56 -17.12 6.30
N ASN A 77 -11.94 -15.83 6.30
CA ASN A 77 -12.25 -15.13 7.55
C ASN A 77 -13.72 -14.76 7.81
N CYS A 78 -14.69 -14.98 6.90
CA CYS A 78 -16.16 -14.87 7.15
C CYS A 78 -17.03 -14.99 5.88
N GLN A 79 -18.36 -15.02 6.04
CA GLN A 79 -19.37 -14.91 4.96
C GLN A 79 -19.32 -13.60 4.14
N ASN A 80 -18.73 -12.52 4.66
CA ASN A 80 -18.67 -11.21 3.99
C ASN A 80 -17.29 -10.86 3.42
N SER A 81 -16.36 -11.83 3.42
CA SER A 81 -14.97 -11.66 3.01
C SER A 81 -14.82 -11.02 1.63
N GLN A 82 -15.59 -11.48 0.63
CA GLN A 82 -15.52 -10.91 -0.71
C GLN A 82 -15.97 -9.45 -0.75
N ARG A 83 -17.11 -9.12 -0.11
CA ARG A 83 -17.64 -7.74 -0.08
C ARG A 83 -16.68 -6.78 0.62
N PHE A 84 -16.04 -7.24 1.70
CA PHE A 84 -15.05 -6.44 2.41
C PHE A 84 -13.79 -6.22 1.55
N SER A 85 -13.32 -7.26 0.86
CA SER A 85 -12.21 -7.14 -0.09
C SER A 85 -12.53 -6.12 -1.20
N ASP A 86 -13.71 -6.21 -1.80
CA ASP A 86 -14.15 -5.29 -2.86
C ASP A 86 -14.23 -3.84 -2.34
N TYR A 87 -14.70 -3.66 -1.10
CA TYR A 87 -14.73 -2.36 -0.44
C TYR A 87 -13.33 -1.78 -0.21
N LEU A 88 -12.37 -2.58 0.28
CA LEU A 88 -10.98 -2.16 0.43
C LEU A 88 -10.34 -1.79 -0.90
N LEU A 89 -10.66 -2.50 -1.98
CA LEU A 89 -10.20 -2.17 -3.34
C LEU A 89 -10.74 -0.81 -3.79
N LYS A 90 -12.04 -0.53 -3.61
CA LYS A 90 -12.64 0.78 -3.93
C LYS A 90 -12.01 1.92 -3.15
N ILE A 91 -11.71 1.73 -1.86
CA ILE A 91 -10.95 2.69 -1.06
C ILE A 91 -9.57 2.94 -1.67
N GLY A 92 -8.82 1.88 -1.96
CA GLY A 92 -7.46 1.97 -2.49
C GLY A 92 -7.39 2.61 -3.88
N ASP A 93 -8.45 2.46 -4.68
CA ASP A 93 -8.59 3.05 -6.01
C ASP A 93 -9.24 4.45 -5.99
N LEU A 94 -9.48 5.01 -4.80
CA LEU A 94 -10.10 6.33 -4.58
C LEU A 94 -11.49 6.48 -5.22
N GLN A 95 -12.27 5.40 -5.22
CA GLN A 95 -13.63 5.36 -5.77
C GLN A 95 -14.72 5.61 -4.72
N GLU A 96 -14.35 5.67 -3.44
CA GLU A 96 -15.26 6.01 -2.36
C GLU A 96 -15.35 7.53 -2.17
N GLU A 97 -16.55 8.02 -1.86
CA GLU A 97 -16.77 9.43 -1.60
C GLU A 97 -15.95 9.90 -0.40
N THR A 98 -15.25 11.02 -0.59
CA THR A 98 -14.49 11.69 0.47
C THR A 98 -15.26 12.89 0.98
N THR A 99 -15.17 13.11 2.29
CA THR A 99 -15.64 14.35 2.92
C THR A 99 -14.81 15.54 2.45
N GLU A 100 -15.28 16.77 2.72
CA GLU A 100 -14.57 18.02 2.43
C GLU A 100 -13.12 18.03 2.95
N ASN A 101 -12.86 17.32 4.06
CA ASN A 101 -11.54 17.19 4.67
C ASN A 101 -10.71 16.00 4.13
N ARG A 102 -11.07 15.46 2.95
CA ARG A 102 -10.42 14.29 2.31
C ARG A 102 -10.42 13.03 3.18
N LYS A 103 -11.38 12.90 4.10
CA LYS A 103 -11.56 11.68 4.92
C LYS A 103 -12.61 10.79 4.29
N ILE A 104 -12.37 9.49 4.31
CA ILE A 104 -13.33 8.46 3.89
C ILE A 104 -14.27 8.17 5.06
N ARG A 105 -15.58 8.07 4.78
CA ARG A 105 -16.55 7.56 5.76
C ARG A 105 -16.59 6.04 5.68
N LEU A 106 -16.30 5.37 6.80
CA LEU A 106 -16.39 3.92 6.85
C LEU A 106 -17.84 3.45 6.71
N SER A 107 -18.05 2.46 5.84
CA SER A 107 -19.35 1.81 5.65
C SER A 107 -19.90 1.26 6.96
N ASN A 108 -21.22 1.39 7.16
CA ASN A 108 -21.92 0.81 8.31
C ASN A 108 -21.75 -0.72 8.39
N GLU A 109 -21.54 -1.38 7.24
CA GLU A 109 -21.38 -2.82 7.13
C GLU A 109 -20.05 -3.32 7.72
N PHE A 110 -19.01 -2.48 7.72
CA PHE A 110 -17.64 -2.85 8.12
C PHE A 110 -17.15 -2.07 9.34
N ARG A 111 -18.03 -1.33 10.01
CA ARG A 111 -17.70 -0.57 11.21
C ARG A 111 -18.39 -1.15 12.44
N LYS A 112 -17.68 -1.19 13.56
CA LYS A 112 -18.25 -1.46 14.87
C LYS A 112 -17.98 -0.28 15.79
N ILE A 113 -19.05 0.43 16.17
CA ILE A 113 -18.95 1.58 17.06
C ILE A 113 -18.76 1.06 18.48
N CYS A 114 -17.62 1.38 19.08
CA CYS A 114 -17.33 1.09 20.48
C CYS A 114 -17.43 2.40 21.26
N PRO A 115 -18.43 2.58 22.13
CA PRO A 115 -18.67 3.86 22.81
C PRO A 115 -17.62 4.16 23.89
N THR A 116 -16.90 3.15 24.38
CA THR A 116 -15.88 3.27 25.41
C THR A 116 -14.62 2.52 24.99
N LEU A 117 -13.46 2.96 25.51
CA LEU A 117 -12.19 2.25 25.34
C LEU A 117 -12.26 0.83 25.92
N GLU A 118 -12.94 0.65 27.03
CA GLU A 118 -13.15 -0.66 27.67
C GLU A 118 -13.91 -1.64 26.76
N ASN A 119 -14.97 -1.18 26.10
CA ASN A 119 -15.69 -2.00 25.12
C ASN A 119 -14.82 -2.38 23.92
N LEU A 120 -13.92 -1.48 23.50
CA LEU A 120 -12.97 -1.79 22.43
C LEU A 120 -11.94 -2.83 22.88
N ILE A 121 -11.37 -2.69 24.08
CA ILE A 121 -10.39 -3.62 24.64
C ILE A 121 -11.01 -5.02 24.76
N ASN A 122 -12.18 -5.14 25.39
CA ASN A 122 -12.86 -6.43 25.55
C ASN A 122 -13.33 -7.02 24.21
N LEU A 123 -13.58 -6.19 23.20
CA LEU A 123 -13.94 -6.66 21.87
C LEU A 123 -12.74 -7.25 21.12
N VAL A 124 -11.60 -6.58 21.16
CA VAL A 124 -10.40 -6.98 20.40
C VAL A 124 -9.62 -8.06 21.17
N TYR A 125 -9.63 -7.99 22.49
CA TYR A 125 -8.92 -8.86 23.41
C TYR A 125 -9.85 -9.32 24.56
N PRO A 126 -10.84 -10.19 24.27
CA PRO A 126 -11.83 -10.64 25.26
C PRO A 126 -11.21 -11.28 26.51
N ASP A 127 -9.98 -11.75 26.42
CA ASP A 127 -9.27 -12.50 27.47
C ASP A 127 -7.93 -11.86 27.86
N ILE A 128 -7.79 -10.54 27.74
CA ILE A 128 -6.50 -9.88 28.01
C ILE A 128 -6.00 -10.13 29.44
N THR A 129 -6.91 -10.29 30.40
CA THR A 129 -6.62 -10.56 31.81
C THR A 129 -6.21 -12.01 32.09
N LEU A 130 -6.43 -12.94 31.14
CA LEU A 130 -6.00 -14.34 31.24
C LEU A 130 -4.56 -14.57 30.74
N ASN A 131 -3.96 -13.58 30.08
CA ASN A 131 -2.63 -13.64 29.47
C ASN A 131 -1.59 -12.72 30.15
N ILE A 132 -1.89 -12.18 31.34
CA ILE A 132 -0.99 -11.37 32.16
C ILE A 132 -0.51 -12.19 33.35
#